data_AF-A0A971CX74-F1
#
_entry.id   AF-A0A971CX74-F1
#
_cell.length_a   1.000
_cell.length_b   1.000
_cell.length_c   1.000
_cell.angle_alpha   90.00
_cell.angle_beta   90.00
_cell.angle_gamma   90.00
#
_symmetry.space_group_name_H-M   'P 1'
#
loop_
_entity.id
_entity.type
_entity.pdbx_description
1 polymer ?
#
loop_
_entity_poly.entity_id
_entity_poly.type
_entity_poly.pdbx_seq_one_letter_code
_entity_poly.pdbx_strand_id
1 'polypeptide(L)'
;MMRLYVFACVVSLAGVCQAASVVSNGTGGGRWSEAQTWAGAIVPGNGDSVTIVAGDVVTFDVDMSAWDDGIAGLTCDGTMNCSTAAGLYCLKTSEDIGGTGAIHCGSEEAAYPSDCTMIFDFDANPSSFQCRPGLTLNLYCTEPLHPVATLSEAAAAGETELLIDTDVSDDIWTPGKTIRIDAVSGRLPDSEVHRIAANGVTPGTVTLDVGLADAKASGATVVLVTRNIRIIGSTDYAIRYLTGGVLSCEISNCTYAVGAASGSVVSGTISGGSYGVANSSGCTISGTISGCTYGVSNPSGCLVSATISGCSYGVTNAFGCTVSGAISGCIYGVNQGADSVLSGSITGCGSGIYGGSHTMRDAVLEGNTYDLRRVMTSSAHNTVFGSATESYEYHVEYVPLWTYVASHNHDGIADAFKAWTRGGIVVSDADTTPPGYVTSYRHMSTSSAIPCFRQEAITVGPNQTLEVLGKILILTSHSLWPPRLELIDVGADPLANADAAALASAVIPEPRGRYYWQDVTVRYTNTNATGKQIWIRCSAQQSGDEIYEVWDARLQ
;
A
#
# COMPACT_ATOMS: atom_id res chain seq x y z
N MET A 1 -82.62 -13.74 -39.57
CA MET A 1 -81.92 -13.79 -38.26
C MET A 1 -80.44 -13.96 -38.53
N MET A 2 -79.62 -12.92 -38.32
CA MET A 2 -78.17 -13.04 -38.30
C MET A 2 -77.66 -12.04 -37.25
N ARG A 3 -77.20 -12.57 -36.10
CA ARG A 3 -76.66 -11.79 -34.99
C ARG A 3 -75.22 -11.39 -35.34
N LEU A 4 -74.98 -10.10 -35.46
CA LEU A 4 -73.66 -9.51 -35.59
C LEU A 4 -73.04 -9.43 -34.18
N TYR A 5 -72.02 -10.24 -33.90
CA TYR A 5 -71.23 -10.10 -32.67
C TYR A 5 -70.13 -9.07 -32.94
N VAL A 6 -70.21 -7.92 -32.29
CA VAL A 6 -69.13 -6.93 -32.23
C VAL A 6 -68.16 -7.40 -31.14
N PHE A 7 -66.99 -7.89 -31.56
CA PHE A 7 -65.86 -8.13 -30.67
C PHE A 7 -65.19 -6.78 -30.39
N ALA A 8 -65.37 -6.27 -29.17
CA ALA A 8 -64.60 -5.13 -28.68
C ALA A 8 -63.20 -5.64 -28.26
N CYS A 9 -62.19 -5.41 -29.11
CA CYS A 9 -60.79 -5.53 -28.70
C CYS A 9 -60.47 -4.40 -27.72
N VAL A 10 -60.49 -4.70 -26.43
CA VAL A 10 -59.83 -3.89 -25.41
C VAL A 10 -58.34 -4.11 -25.59
N VAL A 11 -57.69 -3.21 -26.33
CA VAL A 11 -56.23 -3.10 -26.33
C VAL A 11 -55.86 -2.53 -24.97
N SER A 12 -55.37 -3.38 -24.08
CA SER A 12 -54.64 -2.95 -22.90
C SER A 12 -53.38 -2.22 -23.40
N LEU A 13 -53.38 -0.89 -23.34
CA LEU A 13 -52.14 -0.13 -23.32
C LEU A 13 -51.42 -0.49 -22.01
N ALA A 14 -50.68 -1.59 -22.02
CA ALA A 14 -49.52 -1.70 -21.17
C ALA A 14 -48.60 -0.56 -21.64
N GLY A 15 -48.54 0.52 -20.86
CA GLY A 15 -47.58 1.59 -21.08
C GLY A 15 -46.20 0.95 -21.02
N VAL A 16 -45.63 0.67 -22.19
CA VAL A 16 -44.20 0.43 -22.30
C VAL A 16 -43.60 1.79 -21.96
N CYS A 17 -43.21 1.98 -20.71
CA CYS A 17 -42.46 3.16 -20.28
C CYS A 17 -41.15 3.10 -21.07
N GLN A 18 -41.07 3.87 -22.15
CA GLN A 18 -39.82 4.03 -22.89
C GLN A 18 -38.88 4.82 -22.00
N ALA A 19 -37.67 4.28 -21.81
CA ALA A 19 -36.54 5.02 -21.26
C ALA A 19 -36.44 6.40 -21.91
N ALA A 20 -36.53 7.45 -21.10
CA ALA A 20 -36.43 8.83 -21.53
C ALA A 20 -35.00 9.37 -21.33
N SER A 21 -34.67 10.43 -22.06
CA SER A 21 -33.53 11.28 -21.72
C SER A 21 -34.05 12.47 -20.94
N VAL A 22 -33.73 12.53 -19.65
CA VAL A 22 -34.19 13.54 -18.71
C VAL A 22 -33.04 14.49 -18.39
N VAL A 23 -33.28 15.77 -18.55
CA VAL A 23 -32.28 16.83 -18.37
C VAL A 23 -32.77 17.80 -17.31
N SER A 24 -31.89 18.28 -16.44
CA SER A 24 -32.24 19.33 -15.48
C SER A 24 -32.66 20.63 -16.18
N ASN A 25 -33.38 21.49 -15.47
CA ASN A 25 -34.12 22.62 -16.06
C ASN A 25 -33.26 23.75 -16.63
N GLY A 26 -31.95 23.80 -16.31
CA GLY A 26 -31.03 24.86 -16.74
C GLY A 26 -31.30 26.23 -16.11
N THR A 27 -32.06 26.26 -15.01
CA THR A 27 -32.48 27.49 -14.32
C THR A 27 -32.03 27.54 -12.85
N GLY A 28 -31.08 26.68 -12.47
CA GLY A 28 -30.48 26.62 -11.13
C GLY A 28 -30.67 25.28 -10.42
N GLY A 29 -31.43 24.35 -10.98
CA GLY A 29 -31.71 23.03 -10.37
C GLY A 29 -32.81 23.06 -9.31
N GLY A 30 -32.66 22.23 -8.27
CA GLY A 30 -33.71 21.96 -7.27
C GLY A 30 -33.55 20.58 -6.62
N ARG A 31 -34.60 20.05 -5.98
CA ARG A 31 -34.58 18.68 -5.45
C ARG A 31 -34.80 17.67 -6.56
N TRP A 32 -34.12 16.52 -6.52
CA TRP A 32 -34.29 15.46 -7.52
C TRP A 32 -35.74 15.00 -7.61
N SER A 33 -36.43 14.89 -6.47
CA SER A 33 -37.83 14.49 -6.40
C SER A 33 -38.84 15.50 -6.98
N GLU A 34 -38.43 16.75 -7.25
CA GLU A 34 -39.33 17.82 -7.69
C GLU A 34 -39.38 17.93 -9.22
N ALA A 35 -40.59 17.92 -9.78
CA ALA A 35 -40.80 18.07 -11.21
C ALA A 35 -40.19 19.37 -11.77
N GLN A 36 -40.17 20.45 -10.99
CA GLN A 36 -39.62 21.73 -11.43
C GLN A 36 -38.11 21.70 -11.69
N THR A 37 -37.38 20.76 -11.09
CA THR A 37 -35.94 20.57 -11.29
C THR A 37 -35.62 20.10 -12.71
N TRP A 38 -36.58 19.50 -13.41
CA TRP A 38 -36.37 18.79 -14.66
C TRP A 38 -37.07 19.47 -15.84
N ALA A 39 -36.38 19.51 -16.98
CA ALA A 39 -36.93 20.04 -18.22
C ALA A 39 -38.20 19.24 -18.61
N GLY A 40 -39.25 19.96 -18.98
CA GLY A 40 -40.55 19.35 -19.31
C GLY A 40 -41.35 18.86 -18.09
N ALA A 41 -40.89 19.13 -16.86
CA ALA A 41 -41.52 18.73 -15.61
C ALA A 41 -41.66 17.20 -15.43
N ILE A 42 -40.68 16.44 -15.93
CA ILE A 42 -40.61 14.97 -15.85
C ILE A 42 -39.51 14.58 -14.88
N VAL A 43 -39.87 14.02 -13.73
CA VAL A 43 -38.90 13.49 -12.76
C VAL A 43 -38.28 12.20 -13.31
N PRO A 44 -36.94 12.00 -13.23
CA PRO A 44 -36.30 10.76 -13.67
C PRO A 44 -36.90 9.53 -13.00
N GLY A 45 -37.23 8.53 -13.81
CA GLY A 45 -37.70 7.21 -13.39
C GLY A 45 -36.73 6.09 -13.76
N ASN A 46 -37.15 4.84 -13.46
CA ASN A 46 -36.38 3.64 -13.76
C ASN A 46 -36.13 3.50 -15.28
N GLY A 47 -34.88 3.27 -15.67
CA GLY A 47 -34.42 3.17 -17.05
C GLY A 47 -34.14 4.49 -17.76
N ASP A 48 -34.41 5.65 -17.14
CA ASP A 48 -34.13 6.95 -17.77
C ASP A 48 -32.64 7.28 -17.74
N SER A 49 -32.12 7.89 -18.80
CA SER A 49 -30.78 8.52 -18.77
C SER A 49 -30.90 9.94 -18.23
N VAL A 50 -30.00 10.35 -17.34
CA VAL A 50 -30.11 11.64 -16.64
C VAL A 50 -28.93 12.55 -16.96
N THR A 51 -29.19 13.83 -17.25
CA THR A 51 -28.15 14.87 -17.36
C THR A 51 -28.46 16.04 -16.42
N ILE A 52 -27.52 16.36 -15.53
CA ILE A 52 -27.53 17.61 -14.76
C ILE A 52 -26.65 18.60 -15.52
N VAL A 53 -27.25 19.62 -16.11
CA VAL A 53 -26.53 20.58 -16.95
C VAL A 53 -25.67 21.54 -16.13
N ALA A 54 -24.61 22.07 -16.73
CA ALA A 54 -23.74 23.05 -16.10
C ALA A 54 -24.52 24.26 -15.56
N GLY A 55 -24.21 24.66 -14.33
CA GLY A 55 -24.88 25.75 -13.62
C GLY A 55 -26.08 25.35 -12.76
N ASP A 56 -26.64 24.16 -12.94
CA ASP A 56 -27.68 23.63 -12.06
C ASP A 56 -27.08 22.96 -10.82
N VAL A 57 -27.75 23.12 -9.68
CA VAL A 57 -27.44 22.42 -8.43
C VAL A 57 -28.65 21.55 -8.06
N VAL A 58 -28.48 20.22 -8.10
CA VAL A 58 -29.52 19.25 -7.79
C VAL A 58 -29.26 18.63 -6.42
N THR A 59 -30.23 18.66 -5.52
CA THR A 59 -30.18 17.91 -4.26
C THR A 59 -30.77 16.52 -4.46
N PHE A 60 -29.96 15.47 -4.35
CA PHE A 60 -30.41 14.09 -4.45
C PHE A 60 -31.09 13.66 -3.15
N ASP A 61 -32.41 13.43 -3.22
CA ASP A 61 -33.28 13.16 -2.07
C ASP A 61 -34.19 11.93 -2.28
N VAL A 62 -33.75 10.97 -3.10
CA VAL A 62 -34.52 9.79 -3.51
C VAL A 62 -33.85 8.49 -3.06
N ASP A 63 -34.66 7.47 -2.78
CA ASP A 63 -34.22 6.09 -2.59
C ASP A 63 -34.65 5.23 -3.78
N MET A 64 -33.68 4.86 -4.62
CA MET A 64 -33.88 4.00 -5.80
C MET A 64 -33.57 2.52 -5.53
N SER A 65 -33.38 2.11 -4.26
CA SER A 65 -33.01 0.72 -3.91
C SER A 65 -34.05 -0.32 -4.35
N ALA A 66 -35.31 0.08 -4.49
CA ALA A 66 -36.40 -0.76 -4.96
C ALA A 66 -36.57 -0.80 -6.49
N TRP A 67 -35.72 -0.08 -7.24
CA TRP A 67 -35.79 -0.06 -8.70
C TRP A 67 -35.12 -1.30 -9.29
N ASP A 68 -35.66 -1.80 -10.39
CA ASP A 68 -35.14 -3.01 -11.04
C ASP A 68 -33.70 -2.78 -11.52
N ASP A 69 -33.47 -1.77 -12.37
CA ASP A 69 -32.16 -1.50 -12.98
C ASP A 69 -31.58 -0.13 -12.58
N GLY A 70 -32.38 0.73 -11.92
CA GLY A 70 -31.98 2.11 -11.65
C GLY A 70 -32.13 3.03 -12.87
N ILE A 71 -31.45 4.17 -12.86
CA ILE A 71 -31.31 5.02 -14.07
C ILE A 71 -30.35 4.38 -15.09
N ALA A 72 -30.49 4.71 -16.37
CA ALA A 72 -29.56 4.34 -17.43
C ALA A 72 -28.41 5.36 -17.52
N GLY A 73 -27.71 5.58 -16.40
CA GLY A 73 -26.56 6.47 -16.32
C GLY A 73 -26.86 7.92 -15.95
N LEU A 74 -25.82 8.61 -15.48
CA LEU A 74 -25.86 10.02 -15.08
C LEU A 74 -24.69 10.79 -15.69
N THR A 75 -24.99 11.84 -16.45
CA THR A 75 -24.02 12.87 -16.83
C THR A 75 -24.19 14.09 -15.94
N CYS A 76 -23.23 14.35 -15.04
CA CYS A 76 -23.26 15.50 -14.14
C CYS A 76 -22.27 16.57 -14.60
N ASP A 77 -22.74 17.56 -15.37
CA ASP A 77 -21.99 18.76 -15.75
C ASP A 77 -22.23 19.94 -14.79
N GLY A 78 -23.32 19.90 -14.03
CA GLY A 78 -23.61 20.82 -12.92
C GLY A 78 -23.09 20.31 -11.57
N THR A 79 -23.90 20.44 -10.52
CA THR A 79 -23.57 19.93 -9.19
C THR A 79 -24.69 19.05 -8.66
N MET A 80 -24.34 17.88 -8.11
CA MET A 80 -25.25 17.06 -7.32
C MET A 80 -24.82 17.07 -5.85
N ASN A 81 -25.71 17.50 -4.95
CA ASN A 81 -25.52 17.43 -3.51
C ASN A 81 -26.38 16.30 -2.93
N CYS A 82 -25.79 15.42 -2.13
CA CYS A 82 -26.53 14.39 -1.40
C CYS A 82 -27.36 15.07 -0.29
N SER A 83 -28.64 14.72 -0.18
CA SER A 83 -29.50 15.23 0.90
C SER A 83 -28.90 14.94 2.27
N THR A 84 -28.92 15.92 3.16
CA THR A 84 -28.47 15.80 4.56
C THR A 84 -29.62 15.66 5.54
N ALA A 85 -30.85 15.41 5.05
CA ALA A 85 -31.97 15.07 5.91
C ALA A 85 -31.89 13.59 6.29
N ALA A 86 -32.19 13.25 7.56
CA ALA A 86 -32.12 11.88 8.06
C ALA A 86 -32.90 10.91 7.15
N GLY A 87 -32.26 9.82 6.75
CA GLY A 87 -32.86 8.86 5.84
C GLY A 87 -31.87 7.99 5.06
N LEU A 88 -32.44 7.06 4.30
CA LEU A 88 -31.72 6.26 3.31
C LEU A 88 -31.92 6.90 1.94
N TYR A 89 -30.82 7.06 1.22
CA TYR A 89 -30.78 7.52 -0.16
C TYR A 89 -29.97 6.51 -0.98
N CYS A 90 -30.47 6.18 -2.17
CA CYS A 90 -29.81 5.23 -3.06
C CYS A 90 -29.93 5.75 -4.48
N LEU A 91 -28.80 6.08 -5.11
CA LEU A 91 -28.70 6.29 -6.55
C LEU A 91 -28.30 4.94 -7.17
N LYS A 92 -29.30 4.25 -7.73
CA LYS A 92 -29.11 3.00 -8.46
C LYS A 92 -28.96 3.30 -9.95
N THR A 93 -27.96 2.73 -10.61
CA THR A 93 -27.71 2.93 -12.05
C THR A 93 -27.16 1.66 -12.71
N SER A 94 -27.61 1.40 -13.94
CA SER A 94 -27.09 0.32 -14.78
C SER A 94 -25.92 0.75 -15.67
N GLU A 95 -25.72 2.06 -15.86
CA GLU A 95 -24.62 2.63 -16.66
C GLU A 95 -23.71 3.56 -15.82
N ASP A 96 -22.63 4.03 -16.45
CA ASP A 96 -21.62 4.89 -15.84
C ASP A 96 -22.20 6.23 -15.32
N ILE A 97 -21.54 6.78 -14.29
CA ILE A 97 -21.73 8.15 -13.82
C ILE A 97 -20.52 8.98 -14.28
N GLY A 98 -20.73 10.01 -15.09
CA GLY A 98 -19.68 10.85 -15.66
C GLY A 98 -20.05 12.34 -15.67
N GLY A 99 -19.37 13.10 -16.52
CA GLY A 99 -19.58 14.54 -16.69
C GLY A 99 -18.36 15.37 -16.30
N THR A 100 -18.55 16.68 -16.26
CA THR A 100 -17.51 17.68 -15.98
C THR A 100 -17.74 18.48 -14.69
N GLY A 101 -18.83 18.20 -14.00
CA GLY A 101 -19.30 18.90 -12.81
C GLY A 101 -18.78 18.30 -11.51
N ALA A 102 -19.62 18.28 -10.48
CA ALA A 102 -19.23 17.75 -9.18
C ALA A 102 -20.35 17.01 -8.43
N ILE A 103 -19.98 15.98 -7.68
CA ILE A 103 -20.87 15.25 -6.77
C ILE A 103 -20.33 15.38 -5.34
N HIS A 104 -21.19 15.84 -4.44
CA HIS A 104 -20.84 16.14 -3.05
C HIS A 104 -21.74 15.41 -2.07
N CYS A 105 -21.16 14.64 -1.17
CA CYS A 105 -21.81 14.18 0.05
C CYS A 105 -20.96 14.64 1.24
N GLY A 106 -21.42 15.64 1.99
CA GLY A 106 -20.61 16.31 3.02
C GLY A 106 -19.54 17.26 2.44
N SER A 107 -18.71 17.82 3.31
CA SER A 107 -17.57 18.68 3.00
C SER A 107 -16.39 18.41 3.94
N GLU A 108 -15.27 19.08 3.69
CA GLU A 108 -14.08 19.03 4.55
C GLU A 108 -14.39 19.53 5.98
N GLU A 109 -15.26 20.52 6.12
CA GLU A 109 -15.65 21.10 7.42
C GLU A 109 -16.81 20.35 8.09
N ALA A 110 -17.62 19.61 7.32
CA ALA A 110 -18.81 18.94 7.80
C ALA A 110 -19.01 17.60 7.10
N ALA A 111 -18.68 16.51 7.79
CA ALA A 111 -18.97 15.16 7.33
C ALA A 111 -20.47 14.96 7.02
N TYR A 112 -20.75 14.05 6.10
CA TYR A 112 -22.11 13.62 5.80
C TYR A 112 -22.78 13.05 7.06
N PRO A 113 -24.00 13.48 7.42
CA PRO A 113 -24.58 13.19 8.72
C PRO A 113 -24.68 11.68 9.01
N SER A 114 -24.43 11.31 10.26
CA SER A 114 -24.39 9.90 10.70
C SER A 114 -25.75 9.19 10.68
N ASP A 115 -26.85 9.97 10.70
CA ASP A 115 -28.24 9.51 10.57
C ASP A 115 -28.73 9.48 9.11
N CYS A 116 -27.87 9.85 8.16
CA CYS A 116 -28.09 9.73 6.73
C CYS A 116 -27.28 8.54 6.18
N THR A 117 -27.80 7.86 5.17
CA THR A 117 -27.06 6.88 4.38
C THR A 117 -27.19 7.21 2.91
N MET A 118 -26.07 7.37 2.21
CA MET A 118 -26.03 7.51 0.75
C MET A 118 -25.39 6.28 0.12
N ILE A 119 -26.09 5.64 -0.81
CA ILE A 119 -25.62 4.49 -1.56
C ILE A 119 -25.55 4.86 -3.04
N PHE A 120 -24.40 4.61 -3.65
CA PHE A 120 -24.21 4.54 -5.10
C PHE A 120 -24.15 3.07 -5.48
N ASP A 121 -25.21 2.57 -6.11
CA ASP A 121 -25.37 1.16 -6.47
C ASP A 121 -25.31 0.99 -8.00
N PHE A 122 -24.30 0.28 -8.48
CA PHE A 122 -24.12 -0.02 -9.90
C PHE A 122 -24.83 -1.33 -10.34
N ASP A 123 -25.69 -1.91 -9.49
CA ASP A 123 -26.61 -2.99 -9.84
C ASP A 123 -25.95 -4.25 -10.45
N ALA A 124 -24.81 -4.65 -9.88
CA ALA A 124 -24.00 -5.77 -10.39
C ALA A 124 -23.52 -5.59 -11.86
N ASN A 125 -23.40 -4.35 -12.35
CA ASN A 125 -22.89 -4.04 -13.70
C ASN A 125 -21.41 -3.63 -13.68
N PRO A 126 -20.69 -3.74 -14.80
CA PRO A 126 -19.31 -3.23 -14.92
C PRO A 126 -19.27 -1.69 -15.09
N SER A 127 -20.20 -0.99 -14.45
CA SER A 127 -20.39 0.46 -14.48
C SER A 127 -19.67 1.12 -13.32
N SER A 128 -19.36 2.40 -13.47
CA SER A 128 -18.36 3.08 -12.65
C SER A 128 -18.59 4.59 -12.59
N PHE A 129 -17.90 5.25 -11.66
CA PHE A 129 -17.61 6.67 -11.82
C PHE A 129 -16.49 6.89 -12.86
N GLN A 130 -16.81 7.63 -13.92
CA GLN A 130 -15.90 8.01 -15.01
C GLN A 130 -15.47 9.48 -14.87
N CYS A 131 -14.48 9.75 -14.01
CA CYS A 131 -14.11 11.15 -13.71
C CYS A 131 -13.13 11.78 -14.70
N ARG A 132 -12.63 11.04 -15.69
CA ARG A 132 -11.65 11.54 -16.67
C ARG A 132 -12.10 12.80 -17.43
N PRO A 133 -13.39 12.98 -17.78
CA PRO A 133 -13.85 14.20 -18.44
C PRO A 133 -13.79 15.44 -17.54
N GLY A 134 -13.68 15.30 -16.21
CA GLY A 134 -13.57 16.41 -15.25
C GLY A 134 -14.46 16.31 -14.02
N LEU A 135 -15.33 15.29 -13.92
CA LEU A 135 -16.20 15.09 -12.77
C LEU A 135 -15.37 15.06 -11.47
N THR A 136 -15.71 15.91 -10.51
CA THR A 136 -15.09 15.89 -9.18
C THR A 136 -15.97 15.11 -8.21
N LEU A 137 -15.36 14.18 -7.45
CA LEU A 137 -16.03 13.44 -6.39
C LEU A 137 -15.53 13.88 -5.01
N ASN A 138 -16.45 14.32 -4.17
CA ASN A 138 -16.19 14.82 -2.83
C ASN A 138 -17.11 14.12 -1.83
N LEU A 139 -16.66 12.97 -1.34
CA LEU A 139 -17.43 12.09 -0.47
C LEU A 139 -16.78 12.10 0.92
N TYR A 140 -17.34 12.86 1.85
CA TYR A 140 -16.87 13.01 3.22
C TYR A 140 -17.84 12.30 4.14
N CYS A 141 -17.55 11.07 4.53
CA CYS A 141 -18.46 10.31 5.38
C CYS A 141 -18.19 10.62 6.86
N THR A 142 -19.05 10.15 7.77
CA THR A 142 -18.78 10.25 9.22
C THR A 142 -17.63 9.29 9.56
N GLU A 143 -16.51 9.76 10.08
CA GLU A 143 -15.36 8.90 10.46
C GLU A 143 -15.62 8.09 11.74
N PRO A 144 -15.32 6.77 11.79
CA PRO A 144 -15.31 6.03 13.03
C PRO A 144 -14.18 6.54 13.91
N LEU A 145 -14.36 6.46 15.21
CA LEU A 145 -13.26 6.68 16.14
C LEU A 145 -12.21 5.58 16.01
N HIS A 146 -12.66 4.35 15.78
CA HIS A 146 -11.86 3.15 15.66
C HIS A 146 -12.23 2.40 14.36
N PRO A 147 -11.63 2.73 13.21
CA PRO A 147 -11.90 2.02 11.95
C PRO A 147 -11.45 0.55 11.98
N VAL A 148 -10.52 0.24 12.89
CA VAL A 148 -9.87 -1.06 13.04
C VAL A 148 -9.72 -1.37 14.53
N ALA A 149 -9.94 -2.63 14.88
CA ALA A 149 -9.58 -3.24 16.17
C ALA A 149 -8.75 -4.51 15.91
N THR A 150 -8.13 -5.08 16.94
CA THR A 150 -7.35 -6.31 16.84
C THR A 150 -7.90 -7.37 17.79
N LEU A 151 -7.88 -8.65 17.38
CA LEU A 151 -8.21 -9.75 18.29
C LEU A 151 -7.19 -9.82 19.42
N SER A 152 -7.66 -9.68 20.66
CA SER A 152 -6.80 -9.76 21.84
C SER A 152 -6.40 -11.21 22.15
N GLU A 153 -7.25 -12.17 21.79
CA GLU A 153 -7.00 -13.61 21.95
C GLU A 153 -7.30 -14.36 20.65
N ALA A 154 -6.87 -15.62 20.56
CA ALA A 154 -7.22 -16.46 19.41
C ALA A 154 -8.70 -16.87 19.48
N ALA A 155 -9.37 -16.88 18.33
CA ALA A 155 -10.75 -17.30 18.19
C ALA A 155 -10.85 -18.56 17.31
N ALA A 156 -11.63 -19.55 17.73
CA ALA A 156 -11.79 -20.81 17.01
C ALA A 156 -12.82 -20.72 15.87
N ALA A 157 -12.73 -21.63 14.89
CA ALA A 157 -13.76 -21.77 13.87
C ALA A 157 -15.12 -22.07 14.53
N GLY A 158 -16.15 -21.37 14.08
CA GLY A 158 -17.51 -21.41 14.63
C GLY A 158 -17.75 -20.48 15.82
N GLU A 159 -16.73 -19.83 16.37
CA GLU A 159 -16.94 -18.83 17.43
C GLU A 159 -17.61 -17.57 16.87
N THR A 160 -18.60 -17.09 17.59
CA THR A 160 -19.33 -15.86 17.27
C THR A 160 -18.90 -14.69 18.12
N GLU A 161 -18.27 -14.91 19.27
CA GLU A 161 -17.85 -13.85 20.19
C GLU A 161 -16.35 -13.64 20.07
N LEU A 162 -15.95 -12.45 19.62
CA LEU A 162 -14.55 -12.09 19.40
C LEU A 162 -14.09 -11.10 20.45
N LEU A 163 -13.06 -11.46 21.21
CA LEU A 163 -12.38 -10.54 22.12
C LEU A 163 -11.46 -9.62 21.33
N ILE A 164 -11.64 -8.32 21.50
CA ILE A 164 -10.86 -7.28 20.83
C ILE A 164 -10.11 -6.39 21.83
N ASP A 165 -9.03 -5.78 21.37
CA ASP A 165 -8.14 -4.93 22.17
C ASP A 165 -8.64 -3.49 22.37
N THR A 166 -9.69 -3.12 21.63
CA THR A 166 -10.20 -1.74 21.55
C THR A 166 -11.68 -1.72 21.90
N ASP A 167 -12.10 -0.82 22.79
CA ASP A 167 -13.52 -0.63 23.08
C ASP A 167 -14.17 0.19 21.96
N VAL A 168 -15.05 -0.45 21.19
CA VAL A 168 -15.78 0.17 20.07
C VAL A 168 -17.26 0.41 20.39
N SER A 169 -17.67 0.24 21.66
CA SER A 169 -19.08 0.32 22.07
C SER A 169 -19.71 1.72 21.99
N ASP A 170 -18.89 2.77 22.06
CA ASP A 170 -19.30 4.17 21.89
C ASP A 170 -19.07 4.69 20.45
N ASP A 171 -18.71 3.81 19.50
CA ASP A 171 -18.45 4.14 18.09
C ASP A 171 -19.58 3.66 17.15
N ILE A 172 -19.44 3.85 15.85
CA ILE A 172 -20.43 3.50 14.82
C ILE A 172 -20.52 1.99 14.51
N TRP A 173 -19.90 1.15 15.33
CA TRP A 173 -19.94 -0.31 15.26
C TRP A 173 -21.30 -0.82 15.76
N THR A 174 -22.34 -0.70 14.93
CA THR A 174 -23.71 -1.07 15.29
C THR A 174 -24.12 -2.41 14.67
N PRO A 175 -25.15 -3.09 15.22
CA PRO A 175 -25.71 -4.28 14.61
C PRO A 175 -26.02 -4.14 13.11
N GLY A 176 -25.79 -5.21 12.35
CA GLY A 176 -26.00 -5.27 10.90
C GLY A 176 -24.89 -4.64 10.05
N LYS A 177 -23.96 -3.88 10.65
CA LYS A 177 -22.77 -3.39 9.95
C LYS A 177 -21.88 -4.55 9.53
N THR A 178 -21.30 -4.42 8.34
CA THR A 178 -20.31 -5.36 7.84
C THR A 178 -18.95 -5.07 8.45
N ILE A 179 -18.31 -6.13 8.91
CA ILE A 179 -16.91 -6.14 9.33
C ILE A 179 -16.15 -7.19 8.53
N ARG A 180 -14.83 -7.04 8.45
CA ARG A 180 -13.94 -8.02 7.86
C ARG A 180 -12.88 -8.42 8.87
N ILE A 181 -12.61 -9.72 8.98
CA ILE A 181 -11.62 -10.28 9.90
C ILE A 181 -10.48 -10.87 9.08
N ASP A 182 -9.29 -10.31 9.25
CA ASP A 182 -8.07 -10.65 8.53
C ASP A 182 -7.08 -11.34 9.46
N ALA A 183 -6.73 -12.58 9.16
CA ALA A 183 -5.76 -13.33 9.93
C ALA A 183 -4.35 -12.76 9.76
N VAL A 184 -3.56 -12.82 10.84
CA VAL A 184 -2.10 -12.70 10.79
C VAL A 184 -1.49 -14.07 10.48
N SER A 185 -1.48 -14.43 9.19
CA SER A 185 -1.01 -15.74 8.72
C SER A 185 0.16 -15.55 7.77
N GLY A 186 1.35 -16.04 8.15
CA GLY A 186 2.58 -15.92 7.36
C GLY A 186 2.61 -16.72 6.05
N ARG A 187 1.47 -17.24 5.55
CA ARG A 187 1.44 -18.09 4.34
C ARG A 187 0.41 -17.68 3.30
N LEU A 188 -0.84 -17.46 3.69
CA LEU A 188 -1.92 -17.09 2.77
C LEU A 188 -2.85 -16.08 3.44
N PRO A 189 -3.43 -15.13 2.69
CA PRO A 189 -4.43 -14.22 3.22
C PRO A 189 -5.64 -15.06 3.59
N ASP A 190 -6.02 -14.99 4.86
CA ASP A 190 -7.20 -15.63 5.38
C ASP A 190 -8.13 -14.54 5.93
N SER A 191 -9.05 -14.12 5.07
CA SER A 191 -9.89 -12.94 5.24
C SER A 191 -11.35 -13.29 5.00
N GLU A 192 -12.22 -12.98 5.96
CA GLU A 192 -13.64 -13.30 5.89
C GLU A 192 -14.53 -12.12 6.30
N VAL A 193 -15.74 -12.08 5.75
CA VAL A 193 -16.72 -11.01 5.96
C VAL A 193 -17.83 -11.51 6.85
N HIS A 194 -18.19 -10.70 7.84
CA HIS A 194 -19.25 -10.98 8.79
C HIS A 194 -20.13 -9.76 9.03
N ARG A 195 -21.26 -9.96 9.70
CA ARG A 195 -22.07 -8.86 10.23
C ARG A 195 -22.07 -8.88 11.75
N ILE A 196 -22.15 -7.69 12.33
CA ILE A 196 -22.34 -7.52 13.78
C ILE A 196 -23.76 -7.98 14.14
N ALA A 197 -23.89 -8.85 15.15
CA ALA A 197 -25.17 -9.36 15.63
C ALA A 197 -26.00 -8.26 16.34
N ALA A 198 -27.28 -8.57 16.63
CA ALA A 198 -28.26 -7.63 17.22
C ALA A 198 -27.83 -6.98 18.56
N ASN A 199 -27.02 -7.66 19.38
CA ASN A 199 -26.43 -7.14 20.62
C ASN A 199 -24.89 -7.16 20.55
N GLY A 200 -24.34 -7.10 19.33
CA GLY A 200 -23.02 -7.62 19.05
C GLY A 200 -21.84 -6.72 19.35
N VAL A 201 -22.00 -5.68 20.17
CA VAL A 201 -20.85 -4.90 20.66
C VAL A 201 -21.01 -4.60 22.14
N THR A 202 -19.99 -4.94 22.90
CA THR A 202 -19.81 -4.55 24.30
C THR A 202 -18.33 -4.18 24.51
N PRO A 203 -17.95 -3.53 25.62
CA PRO A 203 -16.55 -3.19 25.87
C PRO A 203 -15.63 -4.40 25.74
N GLY A 204 -14.70 -4.33 24.78
CA GLY A 204 -13.71 -5.39 24.50
C GLY A 204 -14.23 -6.59 23.69
N THR A 205 -15.46 -6.55 23.18
CA THR A 205 -16.05 -7.70 22.47
C THR A 205 -16.92 -7.29 21.28
N VAL A 206 -16.77 -8.01 20.17
CA VAL A 206 -17.70 -7.97 19.03
C VAL A 206 -18.30 -9.35 18.79
N THR A 207 -19.63 -9.44 18.68
CA THR A 207 -20.36 -10.67 18.37
C THR A 207 -20.84 -10.68 16.92
N LEU A 208 -20.53 -11.76 16.21
CA LEU A 208 -20.91 -12.03 14.82
C LEU A 208 -22.31 -12.66 14.73
N ASP A 209 -22.99 -12.45 13.61
CA ASP A 209 -24.26 -13.13 13.29
C ASP A 209 -24.08 -14.61 12.92
N VAL A 210 -22.93 -14.94 12.33
CA VAL A 210 -22.48 -16.30 12.01
C VAL A 210 -21.06 -16.48 12.56
N GLY A 211 -20.75 -17.67 13.07
CA GLY A 211 -19.41 -17.94 13.61
C GLY A 211 -18.34 -17.91 12.52
N LEU A 212 -17.08 -17.69 12.92
CA LEU A 212 -15.92 -17.68 12.01
C LEU A 212 -15.87 -18.95 11.16
N ALA A 213 -15.56 -18.83 9.87
CA ALA A 213 -15.37 -19.99 9.01
C ALA A 213 -14.08 -20.74 9.39
N ASP A 214 -13.02 -19.99 9.69
CA ASP A 214 -11.70 -20.49 10.03
C ASP A 214 -11.19 -19.84 11.33
N ALA A 215 -10.38 -20.56 12.08
CA ALA A 215 -9.81 -20.05 13.33
C ALA A 215 -8.84 -18.87 13.06
N LYS A 216 -8.89 -17.85 13.91
CA LYS A 216 -8.04 -16.66 13.85
C LYS A 216 -7.11 -16.62 15.06
N ALA A 217 -5.84 -16.31 14.84
CA ALA A 217 -4.91 -16.08 15.93
C ALA A 217 -5.15 -14.72 16.59
N SER A 218 -4.69 -14.56 17.84
CA SER A 218 -4.51 -13.24 18.45
C SER A 218 -3.65 -12.37 17.52
N GLY A 219 -3.98 -11.08 17.44
CA GLY A 219 -3.37 -10.15 16.48
C GLY A 219 -4.09 -10.05 15.13
N ALA A 220 -5.10 -10.89 14.85
CA ALA A 220 -5.92 -10.75 13.65
C ALA A 220 -6.67 -9.40 13.64
N THR A 221 -6.73 -8.77 12.47
CA THR A 221 -7.30 -7.43 12.30
C THR A 221 -8.81 -7.52 12.07
N VAL A 222 -9.59 -6.72 12.79
CA VAL A 222 -11.04 -6.58 12.62
C VAL A 222 -11.34 -5.19 12.07
N VAL A 223 -11.86 -5.12 10.85
CA VAL A 223 -12.04 -3.88 10.08
C VAL A 223 -13.53 -3.56 9.98
N LEU A 224 -13.91 -2.32 10.34
CA LEU A 224 -15.25 -1.81 10.04
C LEU A 224 -15.36 -1.45 8.55
N VAL A 225 -16.17 -2.22 7.83
CA VAL A 225 -16.39 -2.00 6.39
C VAL A 225 -17.51 -1.00 6.17
N THR A 226 -18.65 -1.15 6.84
CA THR A 226 -19.84 -0.38 6.50
C THR A 226 -19.76 1.08 6.93
N ARG A 227 -19.77 2.01 5.96
CA ARG A 227 -19.79 3.47 6.18
C ARG A 227 -21.15 4.06 5.80
N ASN A 228 -21.40 5.33 6.12
CA ASN A 228 -22.66 6.00 5.80
C ASN A 228 -22.71 6.59 4.38
N ILE A 229 -21.58 6.58 3.65
CA ILE A 229 -21.55 6.73 2.18
C ILE A 229 -20.97 5.43 1.62
N ARG A 230 -21.62 4.85 0.62
CA ARG A 230 -21.26 3.52 0.09
C ARG A 230 -21.26 3.51 -1.42
N ILE A 231 -20.25 2.90 -2.02
CA ILE A 231 -20.19 2.58 -3.44
C ILE A 231 -20.13 1.06 -3.59
N ILE A 232 -21.18 0.48 -4.18
CA ILE A 232 -21.37 -0.96 -4.29
C ILE A 232 -21.91 -1.33 -5.67
N GLY A 233 -22.02 -2.63 -5.93
CA GLY A 233 -22.68 -3.15 -7.13
C GLY A 233 -21.83 -3.06 -8.40
N SER A 234 -20.65 -2.45 -8.39
CA SER A 234 -19.78 -2.51 -9.58
C SER A 234 -19.04 -3.84 -9.65
N THR A 235 -19.02 -4.48 -10.82
CA THR A 235 -18.28 -5.74 -11.03
C THR A 235 -16.86 -5.54 -11.57
N ASP A 236 -16.56 -4.36 -12.14
CA ASP A 236 -15.22 -4.01 -12.63
C ASP A 236 -14.62 -2.86 -11.81
N TYR A 237 -14.83 -1.61 -12.21
CA TYR A 237 -14.34 -0.43 -11.47
C TYR A 237 -15.47 0.25 -10.71
N ALA A 238 -15.34 0.46 -9.39
CA ALA A 238 -16.22 1.40 -8.71
C ALA A 238 -15.90 2.84 -9.15
N ILE A 239 -14.62 3.18 -9.26
CA ILE A 239 -14.13 4.47 -9.77
C ILE A 239 -12.99 4.18 -10.75
N ARG A 240 -13.16 4.53 -12.02
CA ARG A 240 -12.18 4.16 -13.08
C ARG A 240 -11.04 5.15 -13.22
N TYR A 241 -11.36 6.43 -13.04
CA TYR A 241 -10.42 7.55 -13.07
C TYR A 241 -10.84 8.53 -12.00
N LEU A 242 -9.88 9.20 -11.38
CA LEU A 242 -10.14 10.29 -10.45
C LEU A 242 -9.01 11.32 -10.57
N THR A 243 -9.33 12.60 -10.58
CA THR A 243 -8.32 13.68 -10.56
C THR A 243 -8.72 14.67 -9.50
N GLY A 244 -7.90 14.81 -8.45
CA GLY A 244 -8.33 15.49 -7.23
C GLY A 244 -9.46 14.75 -6.52
N GLY A 245 -10.23 15.45 -5.68
CA GLY A 245 -11.36 14.88 -4.96
C GLY A 245 -10.98 14.03 -3.74
N VAL A 246 -11.99 13.69 -2.97
CA VAL A 246 -11.87 12.98 -1.69
C VAL A 246 -12.85 11.81 -1.64
N LEU A 247 -12.34 10.64 -1.27
CA LEU A 247 -13.08 9.41 -1.06
C LEU A 247 -12.91 8.93 0.39
N SER A 248 -13.78 9.40 1.28
CA SER A 248 -13.90 8.93 2.68
C SER A 248 -14.96 7.81 2.82
N CYS A 249 -15.57 7.35 1.73
CA CYS A 249 -16.67 6.37 1.72
C CYS A 249 -16.24 4.88 1.84
N GLU A 250 -17.23 3.99 2.00
CA GLU A 250 -17.07 2.56 1.74
C GLU A 250 -17.01 2.31 0.23
N ILE A 251 -16.07 1.47 -0.22
CA ILE A 251 -16.08 0.86 -1.55
C ILE A 251 -15.85 -0.64 -1.39
N SER A 252 -16.77 -1.49 -1.86
CA SER A 252 -16.66 -2.93 -1.61
C SER A 252 -17.11 -3.81 -2.77
N ASN A 253 -16.52 -5.01 -2.83
CA ASN A 253 -16.91 -6.13 -3.72
C ASN A 253 -16.85 -5.83 -5.23
N CYS A 254 -15.84 -5.08 -5.67
CA CYS A 254 -15.56 -4.80 -7.09
C CYS A 254 -14.15 -5.28 -7.48
N THR A 255 -13.88 -5.43 -8.78
CA THR A 255 -12.52 -5.80 -9.23
C THR A 255 -11.51 -4.71 -8.89
N TYR A 256 -11.81 -3.44 -9.16
CA TYR A 256 -11.00 -2.27 -8.85
C TYR A 256 -11.84 -1.26 -8.07
N ALA A 257 -11.52 -1.01 -6.80
CA ALA A 257 -12.23 0.02 -6.04
C ALA A 257 -11.88 1.43 -6.55
N VAL A 258 -10.58 1.72 -6.73
CA VAL A 258 -10.13 2.99 -7.31
C VAL A 258 -9.05 2.74 -8.35
N GLY A 259 -9.34 3.09 -9.60
CA GLY A 259 -8.40 3.05 -10.72
C GLY A 259 -7.87 4.43 -11.09
N ALA A 260 -6.60 4.49 -11.46
CA ALA A 260 -5.95 5.63 -12.11
C ALA A 260 -6.25 6.99 -11.45
N ALA A 261 -6.24 7.04 -10.12
CA ALA A 261 -6.43 8.28 -9.37
C ALA A 261 -5.17 9.15 -9.43
N SER A 262 -5.33 10.47 -9.54
CA SER A 262 -4.22 11.42 -9.60
C SER A 262 -4.45 12.61 -8.68
N GLY A 263 -3.54 12.86 -7.74
CA GLY A 263 -3.63 14.00 -6.81
C GLY A 263 -4.86 13.96 -5.89
N SER A 264 -5.40 12.76 -5.65
CA SER A 264 -6.64 12.54 -4.89
C SER A 264 -6.38 12.07 -3.46
N VAL A 265 -7.39 12.16 -2.60
CA VAL A 265 -7.38 11.58 -1.25
C VAL A 265 -8.31 10.36 -1.18
N VAL A 266 -7.78 9.23 -0.75
CA VAL A 266 -8.52 8.00 -0.47
C VAL A 266 -8.37 7.66 1.01
N SER A 267 -9.38 7.99 1.81
CA SER A 267 -9.35 7.91 3.27
C SER A 267 -10.44 7.02 3.87
N GLY A 268 -11.36 6.51 3.05
CA GLY A 268 -12.45 5.64 3.49
C GLY A 268 -12.05 4.18 3.68
N THR A 269 -13.04 3.27 3.66
CA THR A 269 -12.80 1.82 3.75
C THR A 269 -12.98 1.14 2.41
N ILE A 270 -11.97 0.42 1.95
CA ILE A 270 -12.01 -0.42 0.75
C ILE A 270 -11.94 -1.90 1.16
N SER A 271 -12.85 -2.73 0.66
CA SER A 271 -12.93 -4.13 1.11
C SER A 271 -13.31 -5.14 0.01
N GLY A 272 -12.61 -6.28 -0.01
CA GLY A 272 -13.04 -7.48 -0.74
C GLY A 272 -12.88 -7.46 -2.26
N GLY A 273 -12.09 -6.53 -2.81
CA GLY A 273 -11.84 -6.42 -4.25
C GLY A 273 -10.55 -7.09 -4.75
N SER A 274 -10.32 -7.13 -6.07
CA SER A 274 -9.00 -7.57 -6.59
C SER A 274 -7.94 -6.50 -6.35
N TYR A 275 -8.27 -5.24 -6.59
CA TYR A 275 -7.38 -4.09 -6.41
C TYR A 275 -8.10 -3.04 -5.57
N GLY A 276 -7.50 -2.66 -4.43
CA GLY A 276 -8.01 -1.56 -3.62
C GLY A 276 -7.79 -0.22 -4.33
N VAL A 277 -6.54 0.20 -4.47
CA VAL A 277 -6.15 1.38 -5.25
C VAL A 277 -5.11 0.99 -6.30
N ALA A 278 -5.37 1.22 -7.58
CA ALA A 278 -4.50 0.82 -8.68
C ALA A 278 -4.05 2.01 -9.54
N ASN A 279 -2.78 1.98 -9.95
CA ASN A 279 -2.17 2.94 -10.88
C ASN A 279 -2.32 4.41 -10.43
N SER A 280 -2.22 4.65 -9.12
CA SER A 280 -2.38 5.99 -8.56
C SER A 280 -1.11 6.84 -8.71
N SER A 281 -1.27 8.15 -8.85
CA SER A 281 -0.18 9.10 -9.02
C SER A 281 -0.34 10.30 -8.09
N GLY A 282 0.62 10.55 -7.20
CA GLY A 282 0.60 11.71 -6.30
C GLY A 282 -0.59 11.74 -5.34
N CYS A 283 -1.20 10.59 -5.04
CA CYS A 283 -2.36 10.51 -4.14
C CYS A 283 -1.94 10.39 -2.68
N THR A 284 -2.83 10.80 -1.78
CA THR A 284 -2.79 10.40 -0.36
C THR A 284 -3.76 9.27 -0.13
N ILE A 285 -3.25 8.12 0.33
CA ILE A 285 -4.02 6.92 0.62
C ILE A 285 -3.86 6.65 2.11
N SER A 286 -4.87 6.99 2.91
CA SER A 286 -4.79 7.06 4.38
C SER A 286 -5.92 6.32 5.10
N GLY A 287 -6.82 5.67 4.34
CA GLY A 287 -7.96 4.94 4.89
C GLY A 287 -7.62 3.51 5.33
N THR A 288 -8.63 2.64 5.29
CA THR A 288 -8.44 1.20 5.53
C THR A 288 -8.66 0.40 4.25
N ILE A 289 -7.77 -0.53 3.94
CA ILE A 289 -7.88 -1.44 2.79
C ILE A 289 -7.76 -2.87 3.28
N SER A 290 -8.78 -3.70 3.06
CA SER A 290 -8.85 -5.02 3.68
C SER A 290 -9.37 -6.11 2.73
N GLY A 291 -8.75 -7.29 2.78
CA GLY A 291 -9.19 -8.46 2.02
C GLY A 291 -9.10 -8.31 0.49
N CYS A 292 -8.15 -7.51 -0.01
CA CYS A 292 -7.93 -7.35 -1.44
C CYS A 292 -6.87 -8.33 -1.98
N THR A 293 -6.83 -8.61 -3.29
CA THR A 293 -5.62 -9.27 -3.84
C THR A 293 -4.43 -8.32 -3.74
N TYR A 294 -4.60 -7.09 -4.21
CA TYR A 294 -3.64 -6.00 -4.11
C TYR A 294 -4.27 -4.85 -3.33
N GLY A 295 -3.73 -4.50 -2.17
CA GLY A 295 -4.18 -3.34 -1.40
C GLY A 295 -3.96 -2.06 -2.19
N VAL A 296 -2.68 -1.77 -2.49
CA VAL A 296 -2.27 -0.67 -3.39
C VAL A 296 -1.33 -1.22 -4.48
N SER A 297 -1.68 -1.03 -5.75
CA SER A 297 -0.92 -1.54 -6.90
C SER A 297 -0.40 -0.43 -7.80
N ASN A 298 0.89 -0.49 -8.12
CA ASN A 298 1.59 0.44 -9.00
C ASN A 298 1.41 1.93 -8.62
N PRO A 299 1.53 2.32 -7.34
CA PRO A 299 1.49 3.73 -6.97
C PRO A 299 2.78 4.44 -7.40
N SER A 300 2.66 5.69 -7.83
CA SER A 300 3.77 6.57 -8.19
C SER A 300 3.70 7.88 -7.42
N GLY A 301 4.73 8.21 -6.64
CA GLY A 301 4.78 9.47 -5.88
C GLY A 301 3.68 9.62 -4.84
N CYS A 302 3.04 8.53 -4.40
CA CYS A 302 1.94 8.57 -3.43
C CYS A 302 2.44 8.56 -1.98
N LEU A 303 1.63 9.13 -1.08
CA LEU A 303 1.73 8.90 0.35
C LEU A 303 0.74 7.79 0.73
N VAL A 304 1.26 6.62 1.09
CA VAL A 304 0.48 5.48 1.59
C VAL A 304 0.63 5.41 3.10
N SER A 305 -0.32 6.03 3.81
CA SER A 305 -0.45 6.01 5.27
C SER A 305 -1.61 5.14 5.76
N ALA A 306 -2.26 4.42 4.84
CA ALA A 306 -3.40 3.54 5.13
C ALA A 306 -3.04 2.34 6.02
N THR A 307 -4.05 1.84 6.74
CA THR A 307 -4.02 0.51 7.33
C THR A 307 -4.41 -0.51 6.27
N ILE A 308 -3.53 -1.45 5.96
CA ILE A 308 -3.73 -2.47 4.92
C ILE A 308 -3.64 -3.85 5.55
N SER A 309 -4.69 -4.67 5.43
CA SER A 309 -4.74 -5.99 6.06
C SER A 309 -5.34 -7.07 5.16
N GLY A 310 -4.97 -8.33 5.41
CA GLY A 310 -5.57 -9.49 4.74
C GLY A 310 -5.43 -9.53 3.22
N CYS A 311 -4.43 -8.84 2.66
CA CYS A 311 -4.21 -8.80 1.22
C CYS A 311 -3.21 -9.85 0.72
N SER A 312 -3.25 -10.25 -0.55
CA SER A 312 -2.10 -11.01 -1.09
C SER A 312 -0.85 -10.13 -1.15
N TYR A 313 -1.01 -8.90 -1.61
CA TYR A 313 0.03 -7.89 -1.69
C TYR A 313 -0.49 -6.63 -1.01
N GLY A 314 0.16 -6.19 0.07
CA GLY A 314 -0.21 -4.95 0.75
C GLY A 314 0.00 -3.75 -0.18
N VAL A 315 1.25 -3.48 -0.52
CA VAL A 315 1.66 -2.50 -1.54
C VAL A 315 2.56 -3.18 -2.58
N THR A 316 2.24 -3.08 -3.87
CA THR A 316 3.08 -3.66 -4.94
C THR A 316 3.56 -2.64 -5.96
N ASN A 317 4.81 -2.80 -6.41
CA ASN A 317 5.45 -1.98 -7.44
C ASN A 317 5.40 -0.48 -7.14
N ALA A 318 5.65 -0.11 -5.88
CA ALA A 318 5.68 1.29 -5.47
C ALA A 318 6.91 2.00 -6.06
N PHE A 319 6.69 3.16 -6.68
CA PHE A 319 7.76 3.98 -7.24
C PHE A 319 7.74 5.38 -6.63
N GLY A 320 8.84 5.83 -6.05
CA GLY A 320 8.94 7.18 -5.47
C GLY A 320 7.93 7.47 -4.35
N CYS A 321 7.36 6.45 -3.71
CA CYS A 321 6.30 6.61 -2.72
C CYS A 321 6.85 6.74 -1.30
N THR A 322 6.03 7.27 -0.40
CA THR A 322 6.25 7.11 1.06
C THR A 322 5.20 6.14 1.61
N VAL A 323 5.63 5.03 2.17
CA VAL A 323 4.77 4.04 2.84
C VAL A 323 5.02 4.15 4.34
N SER A 324 4.04 4.68 5.06
CA SER A 324 4.12 5.03 6.50
C SER A 324 2.99 4.43 7.34
N GLY A 325 2.00 3.81 6.69
CA GLY A 325 0.88 3.15 7.37
C GLY A 325 1.25 1.78 7.94
N ALA A 326 0.24 1.10 8.48
CA ALA A 326 0.38 -0.26 9.00
C ALA A 326 -0.02 -1.29 7.93
N ILE A 327 0.79 -2.31 7.71
CA ILE A 327 0.50 -3.42 6.79
C ILE A 327 0.56 -4.73 7.57
N SER A 328 -0.53 -5.50 7.57
CA SER A 328 -0.62 -6.76 8.34
C SER A 328 -1.23 -7.92 7.55
N GLY A 329 -0.90 -9.16 7.95
CA GLY A 329 -1.59 -10.36 7.47
C GLY A 329 -1.54 -10.58 5.95
N CYS A 330 -0.53 -10.04 5.28
CA CYS A 330 -0.37 -10.16 3.83
C CYS A 330 0.61 -11.28 3.45
N ILE A 331 0.53 -11.82 2.21
CA ILE A 331 1.63 -12.70 1.72
C ILE A 331 2.91 -11.86 1.62
N TYR A 332 2.79 -10.68 1.01
CA TYR A 332 3.87 -9.71 0.93
C TYR A 332 3.36 -8.36 1.41
N GLY A 333 4.00 -7.79 2.43
CA GLY A 333 3.66 -6.44 2.92
C GLY A 333 3.94 -5.40 1.83
N VAL A 334 5.20 -5.32 1.41
CA VAL A 334 5.64 -4.57 0.22
C VAL A 334 6.25 -5.54 -0.79
N ASN A 335 5.80 -5.49 -2.05
CA ASN A 335 6.25 -6.36 -3.12
C ASN A 335 6.81 -5.56 -4.29
N GLN A 336 8.13 -5.63 -4.48
CA GLN A 336 8.85 -4.94 -5.55
C GLN A 336 8.67 -3.41 -5.52
N GLY A 337 9.35 -2.75 -6.45
CA GLY A 337 9.35 -1.30 -6.57
C GLY A 337 10.74 -0.71 -6.40
N ALA A 338 10.80 0.61 -6.46
CA ALA A 338 12.04 1.35 -6.36
C ALA A 338 11.80 2.73 -5.73
N ASP A 339 12.88 3.32 -5.22
CA ASP A 339 12.95 4.74 -4.82
C ASP A 339 11.88 5.16 -3.80
N SER A 340 11.33 4.20 -3.06
CA SER A 340 10.29 4.45 -2.06
C SER A 340 10.88 4.45 -0.64
N VAL A 341 10.32 5.29 0.22
CA VAL A 341 10.66 5.38 1.64
C VAL A 341 9.63 4.59 2.45
N LEU A 342 10.10 3.67 3.28
CA LEU A 342 9.27 2.84 4.17
C LEU A 342 9.54 3.27 5.61
N SER A 343 8.49 3.63 6.34
CA SER A 343 8.58 4.14 7.73
C SER A 343 7.44 3.67 8.65
N GLY A 344 6.52 2.87 8.12
CA GLY A 344 5.42 2.29 8.89
C GLY A 344 5.77 0.93 9.50
N SER A 345 4.73 0.24 9.97
CA SER A 345 4.84 -1.13 10.47
C SER A 345 4.41 -2.15 9.42
N ILE A 346 5.15 -3.26 9.31
CA ILE A 346 4.82 -4.40 8.44
C ILE A 346 4.89 -5.67 9.30
N THR A 347 3.73 -6.24 9.62
CA THR A 347 3.64 -7.30 10.63
C THR A 347 2.85 -8.52 10.17
N GLY A 348 3.19 -9.69 10.72
CA GLY A 348 2.41 -10.92 10.48
C GLY A 348 2.32 -11.35 9.01
N CYS A 349 3.23 -10.88 8.15
CA CYS A 349 3.23 -11.17 6.72
C CYS A 349 4.12 -12.37 6.37
N GLY A 350 3.90 -12.98 5.20
CA GLY A 350 4.80 -14.01 4.65
C GLY A 350 6.19 -13.44 4.33
N SER A 351 6.27 -12.25 3.76
CA SER A 351 7.49 -11.44 3.77
C SER A 351 7.12 -9.99 4.01
N GLY A 352 7.85 -9.30 4.89
CA GLY A 352 7.65 -7.87 5.12
C GLY A 352 7.90 -7.11 3.82
N ILE A 353 9.08 -7.28 3.24
CA ILE A 353 9.46 -6.76 1.92
C ILE A 353 9.94 -7.90 1.03
N TYR A 354 9.35 -8.03 -0.15
CA TYR A 354 9.76 -8.97 -1.18
C TYR A 354 10.32 -8.24 -2.40
N GLY A 355 11.62 -8.38 -2.66
CA GLY A 355 12.29 -7.75 -3.80
C GLY A 355 12.36 -6.23 -3.70
N GLY A 356 12.69 -5.58 -4.83
CA GLY A 356 12.78 -4.13 -4.93
C GLY A 356 14.02 -3.50 -4.29
N SER A 357 14.04 -2.16 -4.36
CA SER A 357 15.10 -1.30 -3.84
C SER A 357 14.46 -0.13 -3.08
N HIS A 358 14.58 -0.11 -1.76
CA HIS A 358 13.85 0.82 -0.90
C HIS A 358 14.77 1.46 0.13
N THR A 359 14.35 2.61 0.65
CA THR A 359 14.94 3.19 1.86
C THR A 359 13.99 2.94 3.03
N MET A 360 14.44 2.24 4.06
CA MET A 360 13.70 2.04 5.30
C MET A 360 14.20 3.05 6.34
N ARG A 361 13.30 3.76 7.01
CA ARG A 361 13.62 4.72 8.08
C ARG A 361 12.59 4.59 9.18
N ASP A 362 13.05 4.27 10.39
CA ASP A 362 12.17 4.16 11.56
C ASP A 362 11.02 3.12 11.37
N ALA A 363 11.16 2.24 10.38
CA ALA A 363 10.20 1.19 10.09
C ALA A 363 10.30 0.04 11.09
N VAL A 364 9.19 -0.68 11.27
CA VAL A 364 9.12 -1.89 12.11
C VAL A 364 8.68 -3.06 11.25
N LEU A 365 9.52 -4.08 11.13
CA LEU A 365 9.19 -5.33 10.47
C LEU A 365 9.27 -6.43 11.54
N GLU A 366 8.15 -7.03 11.90
CA GLU A 366 8.11 -8.03 12.98
C GLU A 366 7.01 -9.07 12.79
N GLY A 367 7.20 -10.26 13.38
CA GLY A 367 6.23 -11.36 13.27
C GLY A 367 6.02 -11.85 11.83
N ASN A 368 6.87 -11.43 10.88
CA ASN A 368 6.87 -11.92 9.51
C ASN A 368 7.55 -13.29 9.45
N THR A 369 7.29 -14.09 8.40
CA THR A 369 8.14 -15.27 8.16
C THR A 369 9.56 -14.83 7.79
N TYR A 370 9.66 -13.76 6.99
CA TYR A 370 10.91 -13.07 6.69
C TYR A 370 10.67 -11.57 6.71
N ASP A 371 11.52 -10.75 7.32
CA ASP A 371 11.36 -9.29 7.20
C ASP A 371 11.71 -8.84 5.79
N LEU A 372 12.80 -9.37 5.25
CA LEU A 372 13.29 -9.13 3.90
C LEU A 372 13.40 -10.46 3.13
N ARG A 373 12.98 -10.45 1.87
CA ARG A 373 13.17 -11.59 0.96
C ARG A 373 13.57 -11.12 -0.42
N ARG A 374 14.73 -11.56 -0.92
CA ARG A 374 15.28 -11.19 -2.25
C ARG A 374 15.39 -9.67 -2.48
N VAL A 375 15.47 -8.89 -1.41
CA VAL A 375 15.62 -7.43 -1.50
C VAL A 375 16.99 -7.11 -2.08
N MET A 376 17.01 -6.15 -3.02
CA MET A 376 18.22 -5.78 -3.76
C MET A 376 18.94 -4.62 -3.06
N THR A 377 19.29 -3.55 -3.76
CA THR A 377 20.03 -2.43 -3.17
C THR A 377 19.09 -1.60 -2.30
N SER A 378 19.26 -1.68 -0.98
CA SER A 378 18.41 -0.98 0.00
C SER A 378 19.22 -0.46 1.18
N SER A 379 18.75 0.61 1.80
CA SER A 379 19.33 1.14 3.03
C SER A 379 18.25 1.25 4.09
N ALA A 380 18.53 0.77 5.28
CA ALA A 380 17.70 0.86 6.46
C ALA A 380 18.40 1.72 7.51
N HIS A 381 17.65 2.55 8.20
CA HIS A 381 18.14 3.38 9.29
C HIS A 381 17.16 3.34 10.45
N ASN A 382 17.64 3.00 11.64
CA ASN A 382 16.80 2.90 12.84
C ASN A 382 15.57 1.98 12.60
N THR A 383 15.75 0.94 11.79
CA THR A 383 14.69 -0.01 11.40
C THR A 383 14.81 -1.25 12.26
N VAL A 384 13.67 -1.72 12.77
CA VAL A 384 13.56 -2.96 13.54
C VAL A 384 13.30 -4.13 12.60
N PHE A 385 14.15 -5.16 12.70
CA PHE A 385 14.01 -6.45 12.03
C PHE A 385 13.74 -7.53 13.11
N GLY A 386 12.50 -7.57 13.59
CA GLY A 386 12.07 -8.38 14.72
C GLY A 386 11.69 -9.83 14.40
N SER A 387 11.73 -10.24 13.14
CA SER A 387 11.35 -11.62 12.76
C SER A 387 12.48 -12.61 13.00
N ALA A 388 12.13 -13.89 13.23
CA ALA A 388 13.10 -14.96 13.47
C ALA A 388 14.11 -15.15 12.32
N THR A 389 13.76 -14.73 11.11
CA THR A 389 14.67 -14.64 9.97
C THR A 389 14.53 -13.27 9.32
N GLU A 390 15.51 -12.40 9.54
CA GLU A 390 15.46 -11.02 9.07
C GLU A 390 15.57 -10.92 7.54
N SER A 391 16.47 -11.70 6.91
CA SER A 391 16.69 -11.64 5.46
C SER A 391 16.88 -13.02 4.85
N TYR A 392 16.05 -13.33 3.86
CA TYR A 392 16.00 -14.62 3.17
C TYR A 392 16.29 -14.51 1.67
N GLU A 393 16.91 -15.55 1.12
CA GLU A 393 17.27 -15.64 -0.31
C GLU A 393 18.13 -14.48 -0.84
N TYR A 394 18.87 -13.76 0.01
CA TYR A 394 19.80 -12.71 -0.43
C TYR A 394 21.01 -13.27 -1.22
N HIS A 395 21.21 -14.60 -1.21
CA HIS A 395 22.36 -15.29 -1.81
C HIS A 395 22.02 -16.13 -3.07
N VAL A 396 20.77 -16.07 -3.57
CA VAL A 396 20.33 -16.87 -4.73
C VAL A 396 20.72 -16.26 -6.08
N GLU A 397 20.63 -17.05 -7.15
CA GLU A 397 21.06 -16.63 -8.49
C GLU A 397 20.29 -15.45 -9.08
N TYR A 398 19.00 -15.33 -8.77
CA TYR A 398 18.14 -14.25 -9.23
C TYR A 398 18.40 -12.90 -8.54
N VAL A 399 19.24 -12.89 -7.50
CA VAL A 399 19.69 -11.66 -6.84
C VAL A 399 21.03 -11.24 -7.45
N PRO A 400 21.19 -9.98 -7.90
CA PRO A 400 22.44 -9.54 -8.50
C PRO A 400 23.68 -9.67 -7.60
N LEU A 401 24.87 -9.78 -8.21
CA LEU A 401 26.14 -9.88 -7.45
C LEU A 401 26.43 -8.62 -6.64
N TRP A 402 25.95 -7.46 -7.11
CA TRP A 402 26.11 -6.15 -6.50
C TRP A 402 25.06 -5.83 -5.42
N THR A 403 24.18 -6.80 -5.08
CA THR A 403 23.18 -6.60 -4.04
C THR A 403 23.83 -6.25 -2.70
N TYR A 404 23.34 -5.15 -2.13
CA TYR A 404 23.80 -4.62 -0.86
C TYR A 404 22.61 -4.03 -0.10
N VAL A 405 22.17 -4.72 0.95
CA VAL A 405 21.19 -4.19 1.91
C VAL A 405 21.95 -3.82 3.16
N ALA A 406 21.98 -2.54 3.53
CA ALA A 406 22.67 -2.05 4.73
C ALA A 406 21.67 -1.50 5.75
N SER A 407 21.81 -1.89 7.01
CA SER A 407 21.06 -1.42 8.15
C SER A 407 21.99 -0.69 9.11
N HIS A 408 21.72 0.61 9.28
CA HIS A 408 22.39 1.49 10.21
C HIS A 408 21.52 1.72 11.43
N ASN A 409 22.11 1.79 12.61
CA ASN A 409 21.38 1.72 13.87
C ASN A 409 20.42 0.52 13.87
N HIS A 410 20.98 -0.64 13.55
CA HIS A 410 20.25 -1.89 13.37
C HIS A 410 19.44 -2.22 14.62
N ASP A 411 18.16 -2.54 14.45
CA ASP A 411 17.19 -2.77 15.54
C ASP A 411 17.03 -1.60 16.52
N GLY A 412 17.26 -0.38 16.03
CA GLY A 412 17.20 0.84 16.84
C GLY A 412 18.34 0.98 17.84
N ILE A 413 19.37 0.13 17.75
CA ILE A 413 20.55 0.19 18.61
C ILE A 413 21.56 1.16 17.98
N ALA A 414 21.93 2.21 18.71
CA ALA A 414 22.89 3.20 18.24
C ALA A 414 24.21 2.55 17.81
N ASP A 415 24.74 2.97 16.65
CA ASP A 415 25.98 2.51 16.03
C ASP A 415 26.02 1.02 15.63
N ALA A 416 24.96 0.26 15.87
CA ALA A 416 24.84 -1.10 15.38
C ALA A 416 24.70 -1.11 13.85
N PHE A 417 25.43 -1.99 13.20
CA PHE A 417 25.42 -2.13 11.75
C PHE A 417 25.23 -3.58 11.34
N LYS A 418 24.43 -3.78 10.29
CA LYS A 418 24.31 -5.07 9.62
C LYS A 418 24.14 -4.86 8.12
N ALA A 419 24.77 -5.71 7.32
CA ALA A 419 24.52 -5.72 5.89
C ALA A 419 24.43 -7.13 5.33
N TRP A 420 23.57 -7.29 4.32
CA TRP A 420 23.43 -8.52 3.56
C TRP A 420 23.96 -8.32 2.15
N THR A 421 24.83 -9.24 1.74
CA THR A 421 25.40 -9.34 0.41
C THR A 421 25.21 -10.75 -0.11
N ARG A 422 25.26 -10.95 -1.41
CA ARG A 422 25.13 -12.30 -1.99
C ARG A 422 26.22 -13.27 -1.51
N GLY A 423 27.39 -12.75 -1.10
CA GLY A 423 28.50 -13.55 -0.56
C GLY A 423 28.52 -13.75 0.95
N GLY A 424 27.63 -13.12 1.72
CA GLY A 424 27.61 -13.23 3.18
C GLY A 424 27.01 -12.02 3.91
N ILE A 425 27.18 -11.99 5.23
CA ILE A 425 26.64 -10.95 6.11
C ILE A 425 27.80 -10.17 6.73
N VAL A 426 27.65 -8.86 6.84
CA VAL A 426 28.56 -8.00 7.62
C VAL A 426 27.83 -7.52 8.88
N VAL A 427 28.50 -7.55 10.04
CA VAL A 427 27.96 -7.01 11.30
C VAL A 427 28.98 -6.13 12.01
N SER A 428 28.54 -5.11 12.73
CA SER A 428 29.40 -4.38 13.68
C SER A 428 29.84 -5.28 14.84
N ASP A 429 31.09 -5.15 15.26
CA ASP A 429 31.70 -5.90 16.36
C ASP A 429 32.55 -4.95 17.23
N ALA A 430 32.26 -4.91 18.53
CA ALA A 430 32.96 -4.05 19.49
C ALA A 430 34.09 -4.79 20.24
N ASP A 431 34.14 -6.12 20.17
CA ASP A 431 35.09 -6.95 20.92
C ASP A 431 36.41 -7.13 20.16
N THR A 432 36.36 -7.17 18.84
CA THR A 432 37.51 -7.40 17.95
C THR A 432 37.86 -6.13 17.19
N THR A 433 38.49 -5.17 17.86
CA THR A 433 38.78 -3.85 17.27
C THR A 433 40.29 -3.55 17.24
N PRO A 434 40.78 -2.80 16.24
CA PRO A 434 42.15 -2.29 16.28
C PRO A 434 42.25 -1.11 17.27
N PRO A 435 43.45 -0.85 17.82
CA PRO A 435 43.66 0.31 18.68
C PRO A 435 43.20 1.61 18.00
N GLY A 436 42.39 2.40 18.71
CA GLY A 436 41.85 3.68 18.22
C GLY A 436 40.45 3.62 17.63
N TYR A 437 39.85 2.42 17.52
CA TYR A 437 38.48 2.24 17.01
C TYR A 437 37.60 1.61 18.09
N VAL A 438 36.33 2.03 18.13
CA VAL A 438 35.33 1.50 19.07
C VAL A 438 34.57 0.31 18.47
N THR A 439 34.48 0.27 17.14
CA THR A 439 33.75 -0.73 16.38
C THR A 439 34.58 -1.18 15.19
N SER A 440 34.52 -2.46 14.87
CA SER A 440 34.97 -3.04 13.61
C SER A 440 33.79 -3.66 12.87
N TYR A 441 34.00 -4.08 11.63
CA TYR A 441 32.99 -4.75 10.84
C TYR A 441 33.46 -6.15 10.49
N ARG A 442 32.71 -7.14 10.98
CA ARG A 442 32.97 -8.56 10.80
C ARG A 442 32.25 -9.07 9.55
N HIS A 443 33.00 -9.61 8.60
CA HIS A 443 32.47 -10.22 7.39
C HIS A 443 32.34 -11.73 7.59
N MET A 444 31.10 -12.24 7.65
CA MET A 444 30.78 -13.66 7.71
C MET A 444 30.52 -14.18 6.30
N SER A 445 31.60 -14.59 5.63
CA SER A 445 31.56 -15.03 4.24
C SER A 445 30.98 -16.44 4.12
N THR A 446 29.95 -16.61 3.29
CA THR A 446 29.30 -17.91 3.05
C THR A 446 29.67 -18.51 1.69
N SER A 447 30.31 -17.73 0.81
CA SER A 447 30.70 -18.15 -0.54
C SER A 447 32.21 -18.01 -0.77
N SER A 448 32.77 -18.97 -1.51
CA SER A 448 34.13 -18.89 -2.06
C SER A 448 34.16 -18.41 -3.52
N ALA A 449 33.00 -18.10 -4.10
CA ALA A 449 32.85 -17.63 -5.48
C ALA A 449 32.31 -16.19 -5.59
N ILE A 450 31.68 -15.70 -4.54
CA ILE A 450 30.99 -14.41 -4.50
C ILE A 450 31.50 -13.63 -3.28
N PRO A 451 31.90 -12.37 -3.43
CA PRO A 451 32.43 -11.60 -2.32
C PRO A 451 31.34 -11.20 -1.31
N CYS A 452 31.69 -11.27 -0.02
CA CYS A 452 31.02 -10.57 1.06
C CYS A 452 31.70 -9.22 1.28
N PHE A 453 30.94 -8.13 1.29
CA PHE A 453 31.52 -6.80 1.32
C PHE A 453 30.73 -5.82 2.18
N ARG A 454 31.44 -4.83 2.71
CA ARG A 454 30.85 -3.58 3.22
C ARG A 454 31.21 -2.47 2.25
N GLN A 455 30.27 -1.58 2.00
CA GLN A 455 30.53 -0.39 1.20
C GLN A 455 29.82 0.85 1.72
N GLU A 456 30.43 2.00 1.47
CA GLU A 456 29.87 3.32 1.75
C GLU A 456 30.12 4.26 0.58
N ALA A 457 29.13 5.11 0.27
CA ALA A 457 29.24 6.08 -0.79
C ALA A 457 29.84 7.39 -0.27
N ILE A 458 30.76 7.98 -1.04
CA ILE A 458 31.33 9.31 -0.80
C ILE A 458 31.39 10.09 -2.11
N THR A 459 31.18 11.40 -2.06
CA THR A 459 31.36 12.29 -3.22
C THR A 459 32.74 12.93 -3.17
N VAL A 460 33.53 12.73 -4.21
CA VAL A 460 34.85 13.36 -4.39
C VAL A 460 34.71 14.52 -5.36
N GLY A 461 34.94 15.75 -4.88
CA GLY A 461 34.85 16.96 -5.70
C GLY A 461 35.94 17.06 -6.77
N PRO A 462 35.81 18.00 -7.72
CA PRO A 462 36.82 18.24 -8.76
C PRO A 462 38.20 18.53 -8.15
N ASN A 463 39.23 17.85 -8.65
CA ASN A 463 40.64 17.92 -8.21
C ASN A 463 40.89 17.55 -6.74
N GLN A 464 39.88 17.03 -6.02
CA GLN A 464 40.08 16.52 -4.67
C GLN A 464 40.67 15.11 -4.71
N THR A 465 41.45 14.78 -3.68
CA THR A 465 41.99 13.43 -3.49
C THR A 465 41.30 12.76 -2.32
N LEU A 466 40.70 11.59 -2.57
CA LEU A 466 40.25 10.68 -1.53
C LEU A 466 41.40 9.75 -1.14
N GLU A 467 41.77 9.78 0.13
CA GLU A 467 42.66 8.80 0.76
C GLU A 467 41.85 7.96 1.76
N VAL A 468 41.93 6.63 1.64
CA VAL A 468 41.31 5.70 2.58
C VAL A 468 42.36 4.82 3.22
N LEU A 469 42.39 4.85 4.55
CA LEU A 469 43.31 4.12 5.41
C LEU A 469 42.53 2.97 6.07
N GLY A 470 42.62 1.78 5.51
CA GLY A 470 41.97 0.58 6.04
C GLY A 470 42.88 -0.26 6.93
N LYS A 471 42.29 -0.99 7.86
CA LYS A 471 42.92 -2.08 8.61
C LYS A 471 42.08 -3.34 8.44
N ILE A 472 42.71 -4.46 8.11
CA ILE A 472 42.02 -5.75 7.95
C ILE A 472 42.71 -6.79 8.84
N LEU A 473 41.91 -7.53 9.61
CA LEU A 473 42.30 -8.69 10.40
C LEU A 473 41.72 -9.95 9.75
N ILE A 474 42.54 -10.99 9.59
CA ILE A 474 42.12 -12.31 9.16
C ILE A 474 42.40 -13.31 10.28
N LEU A 475 41.50 -14.25 10.58
CA LEU A 475 41.79 -15.28 11.60
C LEU A 475 42.31 -16.58 10.98
N THR A 476 42.04 -16.76 9.68
CA THR A 476 42.38 -17.95 8.91
C THR A 476 43.09 -17.56 7.61
N SER A 477 43.22 -18.48 6.66
CA SER A 477 43.94 -18.25 5.40
C SER A 477 42.98 -17.75 4.33
N HIS A 478 43.33 -16.67 3.64
CA HIS A 478 42.59 -16.14 2.47
C HIS A 478 43.43 -16.13 1.19
N SER A 479 44.33 -17.11 1.02
CA SER A 479 45.31 -17.09 -0.06
C SER A 479 44.74 -17.28 -1.46
N LEU A 480 43.52 -17.82 -1.61
CA LEU A 480 42.86 -18.00 -2.91
C LEU A 480 42.28 -16.68 -3.44
N TRP A 481 41.70 -15.89 -2.53
CA TRP A 481 41.20 -14.56 -2.83
C TRP A 481 41.48 -13.64 -1.65
N PRO A 482 42.61 -12.90 -1.68
CA PRO A 482 42.98 -12.01 -0.59
C PRO A 482 41.93 -10.90 -0.41
N PRO A 483 41.50 -10.63 0.84
CA PRO A 483 40.74 -9.45 1.20
C PRO A 483 41.38 -8.17 0.68
N ARG A 484 40.55 -7.20 0.35
CA ARG A 484 40.98 -5.98 -0.32
C ARG A 484 40.10 -4.79 0.01
N LEU A 485 40.70 -3.62 -0.09
CA LEU A 485 40.05 -2.33 -0.03
C LEU A 485 40.07 -1.69 -1.42
N GLU A 486 38.93 -1.17 -1.86
CA GLU A 486 38.74 -0.71 -3.23
C GLU A 486 37.97 0.62 -3.26
N LEU A 487 38.33 1.48 -4.20
CA LEU A 487 37.58 2.68 -4.58
C LEU A 487 36.91 2.42 -5.92
N ILE A 488 35.58 2.44 -5.96
CA ILE A 488 34.81 2.00 -7.12
C ILE A 488 33.93 3.15 -7.60
N ASP A 489 33.96 3.43 -8.90
CA ASP A 489 33.00 4.38 -9.50
C ASP A 489 31.60 3.78 -9.43
N VAL A 490 30.63 4.52 -8.87
CA VAL A 490 29.24 4.06 -8.74
C VAL A 490 28.63 3.67 -10.09
N GLY A 491 29.05 4.33 -11.17
CA GLY A 491 28.60 4.03 -12.54
C GLY A 491 29.33 2.87 -13.23
N ALA A 492 30.36 2.29 -12.61
CA ALA A 492 31.19 1.25 -13.20
C ALA A 492 31.60 0.20 -12.14
N ASP A 493 30.62 -0.41 -11.48
CA ASP A 493 30.86 -1.48 -10.50
C ASP A 493 31.40 -2.74 -11.19
N PRO A 494 32.59 -3.27 -10.80
CA PRO A 494 33.08 -4.56 -11.27
C PRO A 494 32.13 -5.74 -10.98
N LEU A 495 31.26 -5.62 -9.97
CA LEU A 495 30.23 -6.64 -9.68
C LEU A 495 29.05 -6.58 -10.64
N ALA A 496 28.75 -5.41 -11.22
CA ALA A 496 27.69 -5.23 -12.21
C ALA A 496 28.19 -5.38 -13.66
N ASN A 497 29.45 -5.02 -13.90
CA ASN A 497 30.10 -5.10 -15.20
C ASN A 497 31.52 -5.68 -15.03
N ALA A 498 31.73 -6.89 -15.53
CA ALA A 498 33.02 -7.58 -15.42
C ALA A 498 34.18 -6.88 -16.17
N ASP A 499 33.87 -6.00 -17.13
CA ASP A 499 34.87 -5.20 -17.85
C ASP A 499 35.28 -3.92 -17.10
N ALA A 500 34.55 -3.56 -16.04
CA ALA A 500 34.88 -2.42 -15.21
C ALA A 500 35.99 -2.76 -14.20
N ALA A 501 36.82 -1.78 -13.88
CA ALA A 501 37.87 -1.88 -12.88
C ALA A 501 37.64 -0.87 -11.76
N ALA A 502 38.06 -1.23 -10.55
CA ALA A 502 38.15 -0.28 -9.45
C ALA A 502 39.09 0.88 -9.82
N LEU A 503 38.76 2.10 -9.38
CA LEU A 503 39.59 3.29 -9.52
C LEU A 503 40.92 3.16 -8.76
N ALA A 504 40.90 2.45 -7.64
CA ALA A 504 42.07 2.02 -6.88
C ALA A 504 41.74 0.73 -6.12
N SER A 505 42.71 -0.16 -5.96
CA SER A 505 42.55 -1.43 -5.23
C SER A 505 43.86 -1.78 -4.53
N ALA A 506 43.77 -2.24 -3.28
CA ALA A 506 44.91 -2.76 -2.53
C ALA A 506 44.47 -4.02 -1.77
N VAL A 507 45.28 -5.08 -1.87
CA VAL A 507 45.08 -6.34 -1.15
C VAL A 507 45.84 -6.34 0.17
N ILE A 508 45.41 -7.17 1.12
CA ILE A 508 46.19 -7.40 2.34
C ILE A 508 47.62 -7.91 2.02
N PRO A 509 48.66 -7.44 2.73
CA PRO A 509 50.04 -7.87 2.51
C PRO A 509 50.28 -9.37 2.74
N GLU A 510 49.63 -9.97 3.75
CA GLU A 510 49.86 -11.34 4.19
C GLU A 510 48.54 -12.13 4.33
N PRO A 511 48.10 -12.84 3.26
CA PRO A 511 46.80 -13.52 3.24
C PRO A 511 46.79 -14.91 3.89
N ARG A 512 47.65 -15.18 4.89
CA ARG A 512 47.81 -16.52 5.49
C ARG A 512 47.80 -16.50 7.02
N GLY A 513 46.64 -16.77 7.64
CA GLY A 513 46.51 -17.23 9.03
C GLY A 513 47.23 -16.37 10.07
N ARG A 514 46.88 -15.08 10.17
CA ARG A 514 47.58 -14.09 11.00
C ARG A 514 46.63 -13.35 11.96
N TYR A 515 46.78 -13.55 13.26
CA TYR A 515 46.04 -12.83 14.29
C TYR A 515 46.57 -11.40 14.56
N TYR A 516 46.74 -10.56 13.53
CA TYR A 516 47.05 -9.13 13.69
C TYR A 516 46.45 -8.27 12.57
N TRP A 517 46.22 -6.99 12.89
CA TRP A 517 45.69 -6.00 11.97
C TRP A 517 46.72 -5.57 10.92
N GLN A 518 46.35 -5.66 9.65
CA GLN A 518 47.20 -5.29 8.51
C GLN A 518 46.70 -4.00 7.86
N ASP A 519 47.60 -3.05 7.61
CA ASP A 519 47.26 -1.80 6.93
C ASP A 519 47.05 -2.02 5.43
N VAL A 520 45.97 -1.44 4.89
CA VAL A 520 45.62 -1.45 3.46
C VAL A 520 45.18 -0.05 3.07
N THR A 521 45.89 0.60 2.16
CA THR A 521 45.63 2.00 1.80
C THR A 521 45.36 2.14 0.30
N VAL A 522 44.34 2.93 -0.05
CA VAL A 522 44.00 3.28 -1.43
C VAL A 522 43.81 4.79 -1.55
N ARG A 523 44.12 5.33 -2.73
CA ARG A 523 43.99 6.75 -3.05
C ARG A 523 43.43 6.96 -4.44
N TYR A 524 42.60 7.97 -4.61
CA TYR A 524 42.06 8.39 -5.91
C TYR A 524 41.93 9.90 -5.97
N THR A 525 42.36 10.51 -7.08
CA THR A 525 42.16 11.93 -7.37
C THR A 525 41.11 12.08 -8.47
N ASN A 526 40.05 12.84 -8.20
CA ASN A 526 39.04 13.12 -9.22
C ASN A 526 39.54 14.21 -10.17
N THR A 527 40.03 13.82 -11.35
CA THR A 527 40.51 14.77 -12.37
C THR A 527 39.38 15.34 -13.24
N ASN A 528 38.11 14.97 -12.98
CA ASN A 528 36.98 15.49 -13.75
C ASN A 528 36.57 16.89 -13.27
N ALA A 529 35.88 17.61 -14.14
CA ALA A 529 35.35 18.95 -13.85
C ALA A 529 34.15 18.94 -12.88
N THR A 530 33.56 17.76 -12.63
CA THR A 530 32.39 17.59 -11.75
C THR A 530 32.70 16.62 -10.61
N GLY A 531 31.94 16.71 -9.52
CA GLY A 531 32.00 15.72 -8.45
C GLY A 531 31.70 14.32 -8.96
N LYS A 532 32.37 13.32 -8.38
CA LYS A 532 32.19 11.90 -8.70
C LYS A 532 31.76 11.15 -7.45
N GLN A 533 30.72 10.33 -7.58
CA GLN A 533 30.29 9.43 -6.51
C GLN A 533 31.11 8.13 -6.57
N ILE A 534 31.68 7.73 -5.44
CA ILE A 534 32.57 6.58 -5.31
C ILE A 534 32.10 5.73 -4.14
N TRP A 535 32.14 4.40 -4.29
CA TRP A 535 32.08 3.49 -3.15
C TRP A 535 33.47 3.22 -2.62
N ILE A 536 33.63 3.33 -1.30
CA ILE A 536 34.69 2.68 -0.55
C ILE A 536 34.18 1.27 -0.26
N ARG A 537 34.86 0.22 -0.72
CA ARG A 537 34.44 -1.17 -0.53
C ARG A 537 35.55 -2.00 0.08
N CYS A 538 35.28 -2.64 1.21
CA CYS A 538 36.09 -3.76 1.71
C CYS A 538 35.42 -5.07 1.32
N SER A 539 36.16 -6.01 0.75
CA SER A 539 35.62 -7.28 0.25
C SER A 539 36.45 -8.46 0.76
N ALA A 540 35.78 -9.57 1.04
CA ALA A 540 36.36 -10.88 1.32
C ALA A 540 35.60 -11.98 0.55
N GLN A 541 36.28 -13.06 0.19
CA GLN A 541 35.68 -14.17 -0.55
C GLN A 541 36.31 -15.50 -0.10
N GLN A 542 35.76 -16.09 0.96
CA GLN A 542 36.08 -17.46 1.35
C GLN A 542 35.01 -18.00 2.31
N SER A 543 34.31 -19.07 1.90
CA SER A 543 33.24 -19.66 2.71
C SER A 543 33.76 -20.21 4.03
N GLY A 544 33.08 -19.85 5.13
CA GLY A 544 33.38 -20.35 6.48
C GLY A 544 34.50 -19.61 7.20
N ASP A 545 35.10 -18.60 6.55
CA ASP A 545 36.15 -17.77 7.12
C ASP A 545 35.65 -16.35 7.36
N GLU A 546 36.23 -15.70 8.37
CA GLU A 546 35.82 -14.38 8.82
C GLU A 546 37.00 -13.41 8.78
N ILE A 547 36.68 -12.19 8.38
CA ILE A 547 37.59 -11.06 8.48
C ILE A 547 36.95 -9.95 9.30
N TYR A 548 37.78 -9.09 9.86
CA TYR A 548 37.35 -7.86 10.50
C TYR A 548 38.03 -6.69 9.79
N GLU A 549 37.31 -5.60 9.61
CA GLU A 549 37.87 -4.40 9.02
C GLU A 549 37.46 -3.14 9.77
N VAL A 550 38.28 -2.10 9.62
CA VAL A 550 37.88 -0.69 9.80
C VAL A 550 38.51 0.15 8.68
N TRP A 551 37.99 1.36 8.44
CA TRP A 551 38.68 2.36 7.64
C TRP A 551 38.41 3.79 8.09
N ASP A 552 39.36 4.68 7.78
CA ASP A 552 39.15 6.14 7.80
C ASP A 552 39.25 6.70 6.38
N ALA A 553 38.31 7.57 6.02
CA ALA A 553 38.29 8.25 4.72
C ALA A 553 38.60 9.75 4.89
N ARG A 554 39.49 10.29 4.05
CA ARG A 554 39.92 11.69 4.08
C ARG A 554 39.85 12.30 2.68
N LEU A 555 39.13 13.41 2.55
CA LEU A 555 39.16 14.24 1.35
C LEU A 555 40.21 15.34 1.53
N GLN A 556 41.11 15.46 0.56
CA GLN A 556 42.21 16.42 0.52
C GLN A 556 42.07 17.37 -0.66
#